data_AF-Q07VX4-F1
#
_entry.id   AF-Q07VX4-F1
#
_cell.length_a   1.000
_cell.length_b   1.000
_cell.length_c   1.000
_cell.angle_alpha   90.00
_cell.angle_beta   90.00
_cell.angle_gamma   90.00
#
_symmetry.space_group_name_H-M   'P 1'
#
loop_
_entity.id
_entity.type
_entity.pdbx_description
1 polymer ?
#
loop_
_entity_poly.entity_id
_entity_poly.type
_entity_poly.pdbx_seq_one_letter_code
_entity_poly.pdbx_strand_id
1 'polypeptide(L)'
;MPLQWLAFDYTNYRLCGNVGNRKKGGWFPLKDNSLYSTYDNQREESEDAYLLDPTDEDDVNLIAFDETGNAIPAPKASDWERFRAEQTIERLKLNEHADLAEARRKIWQKVCFEVEQYQKFKARCNKGGNPGARQKMKAHSQNIKKLTSFEAELSSVAKWCIFFREDAQLARLVA
;
A
#
# COMPACT_ATOMS: atom_id res chain seq x y z
N MET A 1 31.13 9.82 -1.86
CA MET A 1 30.41 10.65 -0.88
C MET A 1 28.97 10.16 -0.83
N PRO A 2 28.55 9.31 0.13
CA PRO A 2 27.15 8.87 0.15
C PRO A 2 26.53 8.96 1.55
N LEU A 3 25.85 10.06 1.88
CA LEU A 3 24.92 10.13 3.01
C LEU A 3 23.97 11.31 2.76
N GLN A 4 22.98 11.16 1.89
CA GLN A 4 21.98 12.23 1.71
C GLN A 4 20.58 11.64 1.60
N TRP A 5 20.10 11.25 2.78
CA TRP A 5 18.71 11.47 3.15
C TRP A 5 18.68 11.81 4.62
N LEU A 6 18.24 13.02 4.99
CA LEU A 6 18.08 13.43 6.40
C LEU A 6 19.35 13.17 7.23
N ALA A 7 20.53 13.45 6.66
CA ALA A 7 21.81 13.08 7.25
C ALA A 7 22.09 13.75 8.60
N PHE A 8 21.38 14.85 8.91
CA PHE A 8 21.46 15.55 10.18
C PHE A 8 20.30 15.22 11.13
N ASP A 9 19.32 14.43 10.69
CA ASP A 9 18.25 13.90 11.55
C ASP A 9 18.64 12.53 12.12
N TYR A 10 19.08 12.55 13.37
CA TYR A 10 19.46 11.34 14.12
C TYR A 10 18.26 10.42 14.43
N THR A 11 17.02 10.87 14.23
CA THR A 11 15.81 10.05 14.37
C THR A 11 15.44 9.30 13.09
N ASN A 12 16.10 9.59 11.96
CA ASN A 12 15.83 8.98 10.66
C ASN A 12 16.42 7.56 10.48
N TYR A 13 16.77 6.87 11.57
CA TYR A 13 17.17 5.46 11.47
C TYR A 13 15.96 4.56 11.25
N ARG A 14 15.54 4.43 9.98
CA ARG A 14 14.43 3.57 9.58
C ARG A 14 14.93 2.13 9.35
N LEU A 15 14.58 1.23 10.27
CA LEU A 15 14.90 -0.20 10.16
C LEU A 15 14.05 -0.86 9.05
N CYS A 16 14.66 -1.27 7.93
CA CYS A 16 14.07 -2.27 7.04
C CYS A 16 14.53 -3.68 7.47
N GLY A 17 13.89 -4.74 6.97
CA GLY A 17 14.38 -6.11 7.16
C GLY A 17 15.80 -6.30 6.59
N ASN A 18 16.51 -7.34 7.03
CA ASN A 18 17.91 -7.59 6.66
C ASN A 18 18.16 -7.59 5.13
N VAL A 19 17.22 -8.13 4.36
CA VAL A 19 17.30 -8.16 2.89
C VAL A 19 17.26 -6.76 2.28
N GLY A 20 16.29 -5.93 2.71
CA GLY A 20 16.17 -4.55 2.26
C GLY A 20 17.35 -3.69 2.67
N ASN A 21 17.77 -3.75 3.94
CA ASN A 21 18.90 -2.97 4.45
C ASN A 21 20.22 -3.33 3.74
N ARG A 22 20.49 -4.63 3.53
CA ARG A 22 21.74 -5.06 2.88
C ARG A 22 21.79 -4.69 1.40
N LYS A 23 20.65 -4.68 0.71
CA LYS A 23 20.58 -4.39 -0.74
C LYS A 23 20.47 -2.90 -1.05
N LYS A 24 19.76 -2.14 -0.21
CA LYS A 24 19.76 -0.67 -0.25
C LYS A 24 21.15 -0.12 0.04
N GLY A 25 21.84 -0.64 1.06
CA GLY A 25 23.15 -0.13 1.47
C GLY A 25 23.10 1.37 1.76
N GLY A 26 24.06 2.13 1.22
CA GLY A 26 24.08 3.61 1.28
C GLY A 26 23.42 4.30 0.08
N TRP A 27 22.53 3.62 -0.65
CA TRP A 27 21.87 4.18 -1.82
C TRP A 27 20.66 5.03 -1.42
N PHE A 28 20.87 6.34 -1.42
CA PHE A 28 19.88 7.36 -1.12
C PHE A 28 20.04 8.52 -2.12
N PRO A 29 19.61 8.34 -3.38
CA PRO A 29 19.68 9.42 -4.35
C PRO A 29 18.53 10.40 -4.15
N LEU A 30 18.80 11.64 -4.55
CA LEU A 30 17.83 12.73 -4.65
C LEU A 30 17.58 13.01 -6.12
N LYS A 31 16.38 13.49 -6.44
CA LYS A 31 15.94 13.87 -7.79
C LYS A 31 16.94 14.83 -8.45
N ASP A 32 17.12 14.69 -9.76
CA ASP A 32 17.90 15.64 -10.53
C ASP A 32 17.33 17.06 -10.36
N ASN A 33 18.18 18.01 -9.97
CA ASN A 33 17.85 19.38 -9.57
C ASN A 33 17.06 19.54 -8.25
N SER A 34 17.02 18.51 -7.41
CA SER A 34 16.58 18.66 -6.02
C SER A 34 17.44 19.72 -5.33
N LEU A 35 16.86 20.42 -4.36
CA LEU A 35 17.67 21.16 -3.40
C LEU A 35 18.36 20.13 -2.50
N TYR A 36 19.59 20.44 -2.08
CA TYR A 36 20.40 19.58 -1.22
C TYR A 36 20.72 20.36 0.05
N SER A 37 20.57 19.72 1.21
CA SER A 37 21.00 20.31 2.46
C SER A 37 22.52 20.34 2.54
N THR A 38 23.05 21.52 2.86
CA THR A 38 24.46 21.67 3.22
C THR A 38 24.56 22.06 4.69
N TYR A 39 25.74 21.91 5.27
CA TYR A 39 25.99 22.31 6.67
C TYR A 39 25.57 23.77 6.94
N ASP A 40 25.85 24.67 6.00
CA ASP A 40 25.55 26.10 6.11
C ASP A 40 24.09 26.46 5.74
N ASN A 41 23.35 25.52 5.14
CA ASN A 41 22.00 25.76 4.64
C ASN A 41 21.20 24.44 4.68
N GLN A 42 20.71 24.13 5.88
CA GLN A 42 19.89 22.96 6.17
C GLN A 42 18.52 23.15 5.53
N ARG A 43 18.24 22.43 4.43
CA ARG A 43 16.98 22.50 3.66
C ARG A 43 16.45 21.09 3.42
N GLU A 44 16.40 20.30 4.48
CA GLU A 44 16.09 18.86 4.41
C GLU A 44 14.66 18.66 3.91
N GLU A 45 13.76 19.58 4.24
CA GLU A 45 12.37 19.66 3.75
C GLU A 45 12.26 19.91 2.23
N SER A 46 13.34 20.34 1.57
CA SER A 46 13.36 20.62 0.13
C SER A 46 14.01 19.49 -0.69
N GLU A 47 14.37 18.38 -0.06
CA GLU A 47 14.99 17.22 -0.69
C GLU A 47 13.92 16.29 -1.30
N ASP A 48 13.95 16.12 -2.62
CA ASP A 48 13.09 15.16 -3.33
C ASP A 48 13.74 13.77 -3.35
N ALA A 49 13.33 12.91 -2.42
CA ALA A 49 13.85 11.55 -2.25
C ALA A 49 13.48 10.61 -3.41
N TYR A 50 14.36 9.69 -3.79
CA TYR A 50 13.96 8.60 -4.71
C TYR A 50 13.14 7.50 -4.04
N LEU A 51 13.50 7.13 -2.81
CA LEU A 51 12.81 6.07 -2.08
C LEU A 51 11.59 6.64 -1.35
N LEU A 52 10.56 5.82 -1.21
CA LEU A 52 9.38 6.16 -0.43
C LEU A 52 9.69 6.10 1.08
N ASP A 53 9.18 7.07 1.83
CA ASP A 53 9.19 7.08 3.29
C ASP A 53 8.02 6.24 3.83
N PRO A 54 8.28 5.16 4.58
CA PRO A 54 7.22 4.38 5.20
C PRO A 54 6.45 5.11 6.33
N THR A 55 6.92 6.28 6.76
CA THR A 55 6.27 7.10 7.81
C THR A 55 5.48 8.28 7.28
N ASP A 56 5.63 8.58 5.99
CA ASP A 56 4.78 9.52 5.30
C ASP A 56 3.56 8.76 4.73
N GLU A 57 2.37 9.16 5.15
CA GLU A 57 1.13 8.53 4.71
C GLU A 57 0.93 8.67 3.19
N ASP A 58 1.38 9.79 2.60
CA ASP A 58 1.25 10.02 1.16
C ASP A 58 2.16 9.08 0.36
N ASP A 59 3.40 8.88 0.81
CA ASP A 59 4.34 7.94 0.19
C ASP A 59 3.88 6.48 0.30
N VAL A 60 3.32 6.09 1.45
CA VAL A 60 2.78 4.73 1.65
C VAL A 60 1.62 4.46 0.68
N ASN A 61 0.83 5.48 0.35
CA ASN A 61 -0.29 5.39 -0.59
C ASN A 61 0.17 5.28 -2.06
N LEU A 62 1.45 5.50 -2.37
CA LEU A 62 2.01 5.30 -3.72
C LEU A 62 2.27 3.84 -4.06
N ILE A 63 2.21 2.93 -3.08
CA ILE A 63 2.30 1.48 -3.29
C ILE A 63 0.91 0.86 -3.28
N ALA A 64 0.57 0.21 -4.37
CA ALA A 64 -0.60 -0.64 -4.53
C ALA A 64 -0.22 -2.12 -4.62
N PHE A 65 -1.23 -2.99 -4.64
CA PHE A 65 -1.05 -4.43 -4.79
C PHE A 65 -1.97 -4.96 -5.89
N ASP A 66 -1.49 -5.93 -6.66
CA ASP A 66 -2.29 -6.60 -7.68
C ASP A 66 -2.89 -7.93 -7.19
N GLU A 67 -3.68 -8.57 -8.06
CA GLU A 67 -4.31 -9.86 -7.79
C GLU A 67 -3.34 -11.03 -7.60
N THR A 68 -2.11 -10.89 -8.07
CA THR A 68 -1.05 -11.89 -7.90
C THR A 68 -0.33 -11.75 -6.56
N GLY A 69 -0.56 -10.64 -5.84
CA GLY A 69 0.09 -10.30 -4.58
C GLY A 69 1.36 -9.48 -4.74
N ASN A 70 1.67 -9.02 -5.95
CA ASN A 70 2.81 -8.15 -6.21
C ASN A 70 2.49 -6.71 -5.81
N ALA A 71 3.48 -6.05 -5.20
CA ALA A 71 3.50 -4.61 -5.05
C ALA A 71 3.72 -3.96 -6.42
N ILE A 72 2.87 -2.97 -6.73
CA ILE A 72 2.89 -2.19 -7.97
C ILE A 72 2.72 -0.71 -7.61
N PRO A 73 3.11 0.24 -8.48
CA PRO A 73 2.78 1.64 -8.28
C PRO A 73 1.27 1.87 -8.24
N ALA A 74 0.83 2.83 -7.45
CA ALA A 74 -0.57 3.24 -7.42
C ALA A 74 -1.01 3.77 -8.80
N PRO A 75 -2.21 3.38 -9.30
CA PRO A 75 -2.63 3.68 -10.67
C PRO A 75 -2.91 5.17 -10.94
N LYS A 76 -3.07 5.99 -9.90
CA LYS A 76 -3.33 7.44 -9.99
C LYS A 76 -2.11 8.31 -9.63
N ALA A 77 -0.93 7.71 -9.52
CA ALA A 77 0.31 8.42 -9.25
C ALA A 77 0.78 9.22 -10.48
N SER A 78 1.40 10.36 -10.26
CA SER A 78 2.16 11.10 -11.27
C SER A 78 3.38 10.30 -11.76
N ASP A 79 3.97 10.71 -12.89
CA ASP A 79 5.13 10.01 -13.46
C ASP A 79 6.32 9.92 -12.48
N TRP A 80 6.53 10.98 -11.69
CA TRP A 80 7.58 11.01 -10.68
C TRP A 80 7.29 10.06 -9.51
N GLU A 81 6.08 10.11 -8.96
CA GLU A 81 5.65 9.24 -7.87
C GLU A 81 5.67 7.76 -8.28
N ARG A 82 5.21 7.47 -9.51
CA ARG A 82 5.27 6.13 -10.09
C ARG A 82 6.71 5.64 -10.17
N PHE A 83 7.62 6.47 -10.66
CA PHE A 83 9.03 6.12 -10.74
C PHE A 83 9.64 5.86 -9.35
N ARG A 84 9.33 6.69 -8.34
CA ARG A 84 9.75 6.46 -6.94
C ARG A 84 9.23 5.12 -6.40
N ALA A 85 7.97 4.80 -6.66
CA ALA A 85 7.37 3.54 -6.25
C ALA A 85 8.05 2.33 -6.93
N GLU A 86 8.30 2.40 -8.25
CA GLU A 86 9.01 1.35 -9.00
C GLU A 86 10.42 1.12 -8.45
N GLN A 87 11.19 2.21 -8.23
CA GLN A 87 12.53 2.12 -7.63
C GLN A 87 12.49 1.54 -6.22
N THR A 88 11.49 1.92 -5.41
CA THR A 88 11.34 1.38 -4.06
C THR A 88 11.01 -0.11 -4.08
N ILE A 89 10.08 -0.55 -4.93
CA ILE A 89 9.68 -1.96 -5.08
C ILE A 89 10.88 -2.81 -5.51
N GLU A 90 11.64 -2.35 -6.51
CA GLU A 90 12.82 -3.05 -7.03
C GLU A 90 13.93 -3.15 -5.98
N ARG A 91 14.29 -2.02 -5.35
CA ARG A 91 15.44 -1.94 -4.43
C ARG A 91 15.18 -2.65 -3.11
N LEU A 92 13.96 -2.56 -2.59
CA LEU A 92 13.55 -3.27 -1.39
C LEU A 92 13.08 -4.71 -1.70
N LYS A 93 13.06 -5.11 -2.97
CA LYS A 93 12.72 -6.47 -3.42
C LYS A 93 11.36 -6.93 -2.88
N LEU A 94 10.38 -6.03 -2.87
CA LEU A 94 9.07 -6.26 -2.24
C LEU A 94 8.28 -7.42 -2.86
N ASN A 95 8.70 -7.89 -4.04
CA ASN A 95 8.09 -8.99 -4.80
C ASN A 95 8.96 -10.25 -4.90
N GLU A 96 10.23 -10.22 -4.49
CA GLU A 96 11.12 -11.38 -4.62
C GLU A 96 10.91 -12.43 -3.52
N HIS A 97 10.23 -12.06 -2.44
CA HIS A 97 9.85 -12.98 -1.37
C HIS A 97 8.53 -13.67 -1.71
N ALA A 98 8.62 -14.88 -2.26
CA ALA A 98 7.47 -15.68 -2.70
C ALA A 98 6.42 -15.87 -1.58
N ASP A 99 6.84 -16.13 -0.34
CA ASP A 99 5.92 -16.29 0.80
C ASP A 99 5.10 -15.04 1.07
N LEU A 100 5.70 -13.86 0.90
CA LEU A 100 5.02 -12.58 1.08
C LEU A 100 4.02 -12.32 -0.05
N ALA A 101 4.42 -12.56 -1.30
CA ALA A 101 3.51 -12.46 -2.44
C ALA A 101 2.33 -13.44 -2.29
N GLU A 102 2.58 -14.66 -1.85
CA GLU A 102 1.54 -15.65 -1.60
C GLU A 102 0.59 -15.23 -0.47
N ALA A 103 1.10 -14.71 0.64
CA ALA A 103 0.28 -14.20 1.74
C ALA A 103 -0.63 -13.06 1.29
N ARG A 104 -0.10 -12.11 0.51
CA ARG A 104 -0.88 -11.01 -0.09
C ARG A 104 -1.96 -11.54 -1.04
N ARG A 105 -1.61 -12.50 -1.90
CA ARG A 105 -2.56 -13.15 -2.81
C ARG A 105 -3.70 -13.85 -2.07
N LYS A 106 -3.41 -14.54 -0.95
CA LYS A 106 -4.43 -15.18 -0.11
C LYS A 106 -5.42 -14.17 0.46
N ILE A 107 -4.93 -13.02 0.94
CA ILE A 107 -5.78 -11.93 1.41
C ILE A 107 -6.62 -11.35 0.27
N TRP A 108 -6.02 -11.12 -0.89
CA TRP A 108 -6.74 -10.65 -2.08
C TRP A 108 -7.90 -11.57 -2.44
N GLN A 109 -7.64 -12.87 -2.58
CA GLN A 109 -8.66 -13.88 -2.89
C GLN A 109 -9.76 -13.94 -1.83
N LYS A 110 -9.40 -13.81 -0.55
CA LYS A 110 -10.37 -13.78 0.56
C LYS A 110 -11.28 -12.56 0.46
N VAL A 111 -10.73 -11.38 0.16
CA VAL A 111 -11.53 -10.16 -0.04
C VAL A 111 -12.42 -10.30 -1.27
N CYS A 112 -11.91 -10.83 -2.39
CA CYS A 112 -12.72 -11.11 -3.57
C CYS A 112 -13.93 -11.98 -3.24
N PHE A 113 -13.73 -13.08 -2.51
CA PHE A 113 -14.79 -13.97 -2.08
C PHE A 113 -15.84 -13.25 -1.22
N GLU A 114 -15.41 -12.48 -0.21
CA GLU A 114 -16.33 -11.74 0.67
C GLU A 114 -17.14 -10.68 -0.10
N VAL A 115 -16.51 -9.99 -1.06
CA VAL A 115 -17.16 -9.02 -1.94
C VAL A 115 -18.21 -9.69 -2.83
N GLU A 116 -17.87 -10.81 -3.47
CA GLU A 116 -18.80 -11.57 -4.32
C GLU A 116 -20.01 -12.07 -3.53
N GLN A 117 -19.79 -12.61 -2.31
CA GLN A 117 -20.90 -13.03 -1.46
C GLN A 117 -21.75 -11.84 -1.03
N TYR A 118 -21.14 -10.72 -0.63
CA TYR A 118 -21.86 -9.50 -0.30
C TYR A 118 -22.77 -9.04 -1.46
N GLN A 119 -22.23 -8.94 -2.68
CA GLN A 119 -22.99 -8.53 -3.87
C GLN A 119 -24.12 -9.53 -4.20
N LYS A 120 -23.84 -10.84 -4.11
CA LYS A 120 -24.83 -11.90 -4.32
C LYS A 120 -26.00 -11.81 -3.33
N PHE A 121 -25.73 -11.64 -2.04
CA PHE A 121 -26.79 -11.52 -1.03
C PHE A 121 -27.52 -10.19 -1.12
N LYS A 122 -26.83 -9.10 -1.48
CA LYS A 122 -27.45 -7.81 -1.75
C LYS A 122 -28.45 -7.87 -2.90
N ALA A 123 -28.09 -8.50 -4.02
CA ALA A 123 -28.99 -8.69 -5.15
C ALA A 123 -30.25 -9.51 -4.75
N ARG A 124 -30.10 -10.50 -3.88
CA ARG A 124 -31.22 -11.28 -3.32
C ARG A 124 -32.11 -10.46 -2.38
N CYS A 125 -31.55 -9.53 -1.61
CA CYS A 125 -32.33 -8.61 -0.76
C CYS A 125 -33.21 -7.70 -1.62
N ASN A 126 -32.65 -7.13 -2.70
CA ASN A 126 -33.35 -6.22 -3.59
C ASN A 126 -34.53 -6.90 -4.32
N LYS A 127 -34.44 -8.22 -4.59
CA LYS A 127 -35.45 -8.97 -5.33
C LYS A 127 -36.64 -9.47 -4.49
N GLY A 128 -36.60 -9.39 -3.16
CA GLY A 128 -37.68 -9.98 -2.35
C GLY A 128 -37.59 -9.88 -0.84
N GLY A 129 -36.85 -8.90 -0.28
CA GLY A 129 -36.92 -8.60 1.16
C GLY A 129 -36.57 -9.77 2.11
N ASN A 130 -35.77 -10.74 1.65
CA ASN A 130 -35.45 -11.95 2.41
C ASN A 130 -34.61 -11.62 3.67
N PRO A 131 -35.14 -11.80 4.90
CA PRO A 131 -34.43 -11.45 6.13
C PRO A 131 -33.12 -12.23 6.32
N GLY A 132 -33.07 -13.50 5.89
CA GLY A 132 -31.87 -14.34 5.96
C GLY A 132 -30.78 -13.88 4.98
N ALA A 133 -31.16 -13.42 3.79
CA ALA A 133 -30.22 -12.81 2.84
C ALA A 133 -29.63 -11.51 3.41
N ARG A 134 -30.43 -10.70 4.11
CA ARG A 134 -29.98 -9.46 4.75
C ARG A 134 -28.98 -9.73 5.88
N GLN A 135 -29.22 -10.76 6.68
CA GLN A 135 -28.29 -11.17 7.73
C GLN A 135 -26.93 -11.60 7.15
N LYS A 136 -26.94 -12.44 6.10
CA LYS A 136 -25.71 -12.87 5.41
C LYS A 136 -24.98 -11.70 4.75
N MET A 137 -25.69 -10.79 4.09
CA MET A 137 -25.12 -9.56 3.53
C MET A 137 -24.40 -8.74 4.62
N LYS A 138 -25.03 -8.57 5.80
CA LYS A 138 -24.42 -7.84 6.92
C LYS A 138 -23.17 -8.54 7.45
N ALA A 139 -23.17 -9.87 7.53
CA ALA A 139 -22.02 -10.65 7.97
C ALA A 139 -20.82 -10.48 7.02
N HIS A 140 -21.03 -10.59 5.70
CA HIS A 140 -19.97 -10.37 4.71
C HIS A 140 -19.45 -8.92 4.74
N SER A 141 -20.34 -7.94 4.91
CA SER A 141 -19.94 -6.54 5.09
C SER A 141 -19.06 -6.33 6.34
N GLN A 142 -19.36 -7.01 7.45
CA GLN A 142 -18.52 -6.97 8.66
C GLN A 142 -17.16 -7.64 8.44
N ASN A 143 -17.10 -8.74 7.69
CA ASN A 143 -15.84 -9.40 7.35
C ASN A 143 -14.96 -8.51 6.47
N ILE A 144 -15.53 -7.84 5.47
CA ILE A 144 -14.80 -6.86 4.64
C ILE A 144 -14.20 -5.76 5.52
N LYS A 145 -14.97 -5.20 6.46
CA LYS A 145 -14.47 -4.20 7.42
C LYS A 145 -13.34 -4.72 8.30
N LYS A 146 -13.43 -5.97 8.76
CA LYS A 146 -12.37 -6.59 9.56
C LYS A 146 -11.08 -6.74 8.77
N LEU A 147 -11.16 -7.22 7.53
CA LEU A 147 -9.99 -7.43 6.66
C LEU A 147 -9.29 -6.13 6.26
N THR A 148 -10.00 -5.01 6.31
CA THR A 148 -9.51 -3.70 5.87
C THR A 148 -9.20 -2.75 7.03
N SER A 149 -9.43 -3.20 8.27
CA SER A 149 -9.04 -2.49 9.50
C SER A 149 -7.54 -2.29 9.57
N PHE A 150 -7.07 -1.19 10.15
CA PHE A 150 -5.64 -0.90 10.26
C PHE A 150 -4.89 -1.98 11.07
N GLU A 151 -5.55 -2.63 12.03
CA GLU A 151 -4.97 -3.69 12.86
C GLU A 151 -4.88 -5.04 12.14
N ALA A 152 -5.56 -5.18 11.00
CA ALA A 152 -5.54 -6.43 10.26
C ALA A 152 -4.25 -6.57 9.45
N GLU A 153 -3.69 -7.78 9.51
CA GLU A 153 -2.53 -8.16 8.72
C GLU A 153 -2.81 -7.97 7.22
N LEU A 154 -1.89 -7.29 6.53
CA LEU A 154 -1.97 -6.98 5.11
C LEU A 154 -3.25 -6.20 4.73
N SER A 155 -3.79 -5.40 5.64
CA SER A 155 -4.98 -4.57 5.42
C SER A 155 -4.87 -3.64 4.21
N SER A 156 -3.67 -3.14 3.88
CA SER A 156 -3.43 -2.35 2.67
C SER A 156 -3.77 -3.11 1.38
N VAL A 157 -3.47 -4.41 1.31
CA VAL A 157 -3.84 -5.28 0.18
C VAL A 157 -5.36 -5.38 0.08
N ALA A 158 -6.04 -5.55 1.22
CA ALA A 158 -7.49 -5.64 1.26
C ALA A 158 -8.17 -4.34 0.80
N LYS A 159 -7.62 -3.18 1.19
CA LYS A 159 -8.10 -1.86 0.75
C LYS A 159 -7.92 -1.69 -0.76
N TRP A 160 -6.74 -2.00 -1.29
CA TRP A 160 -6.46 -1.91 -2.73
C TRP A 160 -7.35 -2.83 -3.56
N CYS A 161 -7.61 -4.06 -3.10
CA CYS A 161 -8.57 -4.97 -3.74
C CYS A 161 -9.96 -4.35 -3.93
N ILE A 162 -10.40 -3.48 -3.00
CA ILE A 162 -11.67 -2.77 -3.11
C ILE A 162 -11.55 -1.53 -4.01
N PHE A 163 -10.46 -0.77 -3.91
CA PHE A 163 -10.25 0.42 -4.73
C PHE A 163 -10.18 0.09 -6.23
N PHE A 164 -9.56 -1.02 -6.62
CA PHE A 164 -9.52 -1.47 -8.01
C PHE A 164 -10.88 -1.89 -8.58
N ARG A 165 -11.88 -2.16 -7.72
CA ARG A 165 -13.23 -2.54 -8.17
C ARG A 165 -14.12 -1.34 -8.50
N GLU A 166 -13.69 -0.12 -8.16
CA GLU A 166 -14.40 1.14 -8.43
C GLU A 166 -15.87 1.18 -7.96
N ASP A 167 -16.24 0.32 -6.99
CA ASP A 167 -17.59 0.27 -6.42
C ASP A 167 -17.71 1.28 -5.28
N ALA A 168 -18.43 2.37 -5.52
CA ALA A 168 -18.63 3.45 -4.54
C ALA A 168 -19.25 2.99 -3.20
N GLN A 169 -20.04 1.91 -3.22
CA GLN A 169 -20.65 1.38 -2.00
C GLN A 169 -19.67 0.54 -1.21
N LEU A 170 -18.80 -0.22 -1.88
CA LEU A 170 -17.70 -0.91 -1.23
C LEU A 170 -16.68 0.11 -0.69
N ALA A 171 -16.32 1.14 -1.45
CA ALA A 171 -15.42 2.20 -1.03
C ALA A 171 -15.88 2.87 0.28
N ARG A 172 -17.18 3.16 0.41
CA ARG A 172 -17.77 3.70 1.66
C ARG A 172 -17.73 2.74 2.85
N LEU A 173 -17.58 1.43 2.63
CA LEU A 173 -17.44 0.47 3.73
C LEU A 173 -16.03 0.45 4.31
N VAL A 174 -15.04 0.94 3.55
CA VAL A 174 -13.61 0.89 3.88
C VAL A 174 -12.99 2.24 4.21
N ALA A 175 -13.70 3.33 3.90
CA ALA A 175 -13.33 4.69 4.26
C ALA A 175 -13.36 4.90 5.78
#